data_AF-U6LXG8-F1
#
_entry.id   AF-U6LXG8-F1
#
_cell.length_a   1.000
_cell.length_b   1.000
_cell.length_c   1.000
_cell.angle_alpha   90.00
_cell.angle_beta   90.00
_cell.angle_gamma   90.00
#
_symmetry.space_group_name_H-M   'P 1'
#
loop_
_entity.id
_entity.type
_entity.pdbx_description
1 polymer ?
#
loop_
_entity_poly.entity_id
_entity_poly.type
_entity_poly.pdbx_seq_one_letter_code
_entity_poly.pdbx_strand_id
1 'polypeptide(L)'
;MEKADSKADPSQMDPNEVEALYPCCDIALWWHELQLPENDTTPERRAEAKAKLMQQIETNAMAPLYRKAIEEFGWPADEEKIKAMEQQQEKELEELERRLTEAQEKYGDTETHAVEVYKTAYKKSVGVGCRLDITLTLLRIGFVFKDTKLVQENLANAKE
;
A
#
# COMPACT_ATOMS: atom_id res chain seq x y z
N MET A 1 22.72 18.71 7.12
CA MET A 1 22.83 19.17 5.72
C MET A 1 22.58 17.95 4.85
N GLU A 2 21.37 17.40 4.90
CA GLU A 2 20.22 17.91 4.12
C GLU A 2 20.52 17.75 2.63
N LYS A 3 20.36 16.52 2.14
CA LYS A 3 20.12 16.29 0.71
C LYS A 3 18.65 16.58 0.47
N ALA A 4 18.34 17.88 0.43
CA ALA A 4 17.10 18.40 -0.09
C ALA A 4 17.02 18.10 -1.59
N ASP A 5 15.86 17.61 -2.01
CA ASP A 5 15.23 17.91 -3.30
C ASP A 5 16.05 17.61 -4.57
N SER A 6 16.37 16.34 -4.80
CA SER A 6 16.35 15.85 -6.19
C SER A 6 14.90 15.73 -6.60
N LYS A 7 14.33 16.86 -7.02
CA LYS A 7 13.06 16.95 -7.74
C LYS A 7 12.94 15.77 -8.70
N ALA A 8 11.91 14.95 -8.51
CA ALA A 8 11.43 14.05 -9.54
C ALA A 8 11.15 14.92 -10.77
N ASP A 9 12.03 14.85 -11.77
CA ASP A 9 11.80 15.44 -13.08
C ASP A 9 10.57 14.75 -13.68
N PRO A 10 9.47 15.46 -13.96
CA PRO A 10 8.23 14.86 -14.47
C PRO A 10 8.41 14.12 -15.80
N SER A 11 9.54 14.32 -16.49
CA SER A 11 9.85 13.69 -17.78
C SER A 11 10.52 12.31 -17.68
N GLN A 12 10.90 11.86 -16.48
CA GLN A 12 11.61 10.59 -16.23
C GLN A 12 10.78 9.57 -15.43
N MET A 13 9.51 9.85 -15.16
CA MET A 13 8.61 8.90 -14.49
C MET A 13 8.09 7.92 -15.55
N ASP A 14 8.28 6.61 -15.36
CA ASP A 14 7.75 5.60 -16.27
C ASP A 14 6.25 5.85 -16.51
N PRO A 15 5.74 5.82 -17.76
CA PRO A 15 4.34 6.14 -18.05
C PRO A 15 3.35 5.32 -17.21
N ASN A 16 3.71 4.08 -16.89
CA ASN A 16 2.96 3.17 -16.02
C ASN A 16 2.95 3.59 -14.53
N GLU A 17 4.01 4.22 -14.02
CA GLU A 17 4.06 4.71 -12.64
C GLU A 17 3.22 5.99 -12.46
N VAL A 18 3.11 6.81 -13.51
CA VAL A 18 2.24 8.00 -13.53
C VAL A 18 0.76 7.60 -13.55
N GLU A 19 0.43 6.55 -14.29
CA GLU A 19 -0.93 5.99 -14.39
C GLU A 19 -1.40 5.37 -13.05
N ALA A 20 -0.48 4.85 -12.23
CA ALA A 20 -0.77 4.33 -10.90
C ALA A 20 -1.03 5.41 -9.84
N LEU A 21 -0.55 6.65 -10.05
CA LEU A 21 -0.65 7.73 -9.05
C LEU A 21 -2.00 8.46 -9.06
N TYR A 22 -2.76 8.35 -10.15
CA TYR A 22 -4.05 9.02 -10.30
C TYR A 22 -5.18 7.98 -10.31
N PRO A 23 -6.34 8.28 -9.70
CA PRO A 23 -7.56 7.52 -9.97
C PRO A 23 -7.77 7.50 -11.48
N CYS A 24 -8.15 6.36 -12.05
CA CYS A 24 -8.28 6.19 -13.50
C CYS A 24 -9.36 7.15 -14.05
N CYS A 25 -8.97 8.38 -14.36
CA CYS A 25 -9.88 9.43 -14.82
C CYS A 25 -10.61 9.00 -16.09
N ASP A 26 -9.97 8.16 -16.91
CA ASP A 26 -10.52 7.66 -18.17
C ASP A 26 -11.78 6.81 -17.97
N ILE A 27 -11.81 5.96 -16.95
CA ILE A 27 -13.00 5.16 -16.61
C ILE A 27 -14.17 6.09 -16.27
N ALA A 28 -13.91 7.13 -15.45
CA ALA A 28 -14.92 8.11 -15.07
C ALA A 28 -15.36 8.99 -16.25
N LEU A 29 -14.44 9.35 -17.15
CA LEU A 29 -14.73 10.10 -18.36
C LEU A 29 -15.64 9.31 -19.30
N TRP A 30 -15.31 8.06 -19.60
CA TRP A 30 -16.16 7.21 -20.45
C TRP A 30 -17.50 6.91 -19.79
N TRP A 31 -17.54 6.75 -18.46
CA TRP A 31 -18.81 6.62 -17.73
C TRP A 31 -19.70 7.84 -17.92
N HIS A 32 -19.15 9.04 -17.74
CA HIS A 32 -19.88 10.28 -17.94
C HIS A 32 -20.32 10.47 -19.40
N GLU A 33 -19.46 10.15 -20.37
CA GLU A 33 -19.80 10.20 -21.80
C GLU A 33 -21.01 9.31 -22.14
N LEU A 34 -21.20 8.19 -21.43
CA LEU A 34 -22.34 7.29 -21.61
C LEU A 34 -23.62 7.81 -20.94
N GLN A 35 -23.53 8.67 -19.93
CA GLN A 35 -24.68 9.28 -19.24
C GLN A 35 -25.19 10.56 -19.94
N LEU A 36 -24.39 11.18 -20.82
CA LEU A 36 -24.75 12.42 -21.51
C LEU A 36 -25.97 12.24 -22.46
N PRO A 37 -26.82 13.27 -22.61
CA PRO A 37 -27.97 13.23 -23.51
C PRO A 37 -27.55 13.15 -24.99
N GLU A 38 -28.41 12.59 -25.84
CA GLU A 38 -28.11 12.28 -27.25
C GLU A 38 -27.70 13.49 -28.11
N ASN A 39 -28.00 14.71 -27.67
CA ASN A 39 -27.69 15.95 -28.39
C ASN A 39 -26.19 16.32 -28.36
N ASP A 40 -25.44 15.85 -27.35
CA ASP A 40 -24.06 16.30 -27.09
C ASP A 40 -22.99 15.29 -27.53
N THR A 41 -23.36 14.07 -27.95
CA THR A 41 -22.41 13.02 -28.37
C THR A 41 -22.82 12.33 -29.67
N THR A 42 -21.83 12.03 -30.52
CA THR A 42 -22.03 11.17 -31.69
C THR A 42 -22.25 9.71 -31.25
N PRO A 43 -23.09 8.93 -31.96
CA PRO A 43 -23.34 7.53 -31.62
C PRO A 43 -22.06 6.67 -31.68
N GLU A 44 -21.11 7.03 -32.55
CA GLU A 44 -19.82 6.36 -32.69
C GLU A 44 -18.93 6.52 -31.46
N ARG A 45 -18.89 7.72 -30.86
CA ARG A 45 -18.10 8.02 -29.65
C ARG A 45 -18.60 7.23 -28.45
N ARG A 46 -19.92 7.06 -28.31
CA ARG A 46 -20.53 6.26 -27.24
C ARG A 46 -20.20 4.78 -27.37
N ALA A 47 -20.19 4.25 -28.60
CA ALA A 47 -19.79 2.86 -28.84
C ALA A 47 -18.30 2.63 -28.51
N GLU A 48 -17.44 3.59 -28.88
CA GLU A 48 -16.01 3.56 -28.54
C GLU A 48 -15.76 3.65 -27.03
N ALA A 49 -16.44 4.57 -26.33
CA ALA A 49 -16.36 4.73 -24.88
C ALA A 49 -16.80 3.46 -24.15
N LYS A 50 -17.91 2.84 -24.60
CA LYS A 50 -18.38 1.55 -24.07
C LYS A 50 -17.36 0.43 -24.26
N ALA A 51 -16.74 0.33 -25.44
CA ALA A 51 -15.74 -0.69 -25.72
C ALA A 51 -14.49 -0.53 -24.83
N LYS A 52 -13.98 0.70 -24.70
CA LYS A 52 -12.83 1.02 -23.84
C LYS A 52 -13.13 0.78 -22.36
N LEU A 53 -14.33 1.15 -21.91
CA LEU A 53 -14.77 0.89 -20.54
C LEU A 53 -14.82 -0.60 -20.24
N MET A 54 -15.40 -1.42 -21.13
CA MET A 54 -15.43 -2.88 -20.95
C MET A 54 -14.03 -3.51 -20.93
N GLN A 55 -13.12 -3.05 -21.80
CA GLN A 55 -11.74 -3.51 -21.81
C GLN A 55 -11.02 -3.24 -20.48
N GLN A 56 -11.21 -2.05 -19.89
CA GLN A 56 -10.61 -1.71 -18.61
C GLN A 56 -11.25 -2.43 -17.42
N ILE A 57 -12.56 -2.71 -17.49
CA ILE A 57 -13.27 -3.52 -16.50
C ILE A 57 -12.71 -4.94 -16.47
N GLU A 58 -12.48 -5.54 -17.65
CA GLU A 58 -11.92 -6.90 -17.76
C GLU A 58 -10.45 -6.93 -17.34
N THR A 59 -9.66 -5.91 -17.72
CA THR A 59 -8.22 -5.83 -17.40
C THR A 59 -7.95 -5.72 -15.90
N ASN A 60 -8.75 -4.92 -15.19
CA ASN A 60 -8.59 -4.69 -13.74
C ASN A 60 -9.56 -5.52 -12.89
N ALA A 61 -10.26 -6.49 -13.51
CA ALA A 61 -11.25 -7.36 -12.87
C ALA A 61 -12.26 -6.62 -11.96
N MET A 62 -12.79 -5.46 -12.38
CA MET A 62 -13.63 -4.59 -11.55
C MET A 62 -15.11 -5.04 -11.51
N ALA A 63 -15.39 -6.15 -10.83
CA ALA A 63 -16.74 -6.72 -10.71
C ALA A 63 -17.81 -5.74 -10.16
N PRO A 64 -17.54 -4.91 -9.14
CA PRO A 64 -18.55 -3.97 -8.61
C PRO A 64 -18.96 -2.88 -9.61
N LEU A 65 -18.02 -2.44 -10.46
CA LEU A 65 -18.29 -1.41 -11.46
C LEU A 65 -19.19 -1.96 -12.57
N TYR A 66 -18.96 -3.20 -13.00
CA TYR A 66 -19.80 -3.87 -13.99
C TYR A 66 -21.25 -4.06 -13.50
N ARG A 67 -21.45 -4.40 -12.22
CA ARG A 67 -22.80 -4.45 -11.62
C ARG A 67 -23.54 -3.13 -11.71
N LYS A 68 -22.87 -2.03 -11.32
CA LYS A 68 -23.45 -0.69 -11.43
C LYS A 68 -23.77 -0.32 -12.89
N ALA A 69 -22.94 -0.75 -13.83
CA ALA A 69 -23.14 -0.46 -15.26
C ALA A 69 -24.39 -1.15 -15.81
N ILE A 70 -24.69 -2.37 -15.33
CA ILE A 70 -25.92 -3.10 -15.67
C ILE A 70 -27.14 -2.34 -15.14
N GLU A 71 -27.09 -1.86 -13.90
CA GLU A 71 -28.18 -1.11 -13.27
C GLU A 71 -28.46 0.24 -13.96
N GLU A 72 -27.42 1.01 -14.30
CA GLU A 72 -27.58 2.36 -14.87
C GLU A 72 -27.83 2.36 -16.38
N PHE A 73 -27.14 1.50 -17.14
CA PHE A 73 -27.20 1.50 -18.61
C PHE A 73 -28.02 0.34 -19.21
N GLY A 74 -28.55 -0.56 -18.37
CA GLY A 74 -29.40 -1.67 -18.82
C GLY A 74 -28.66 -2.68 -19.71
N TRP A 75 -27.35 -2.86 -19.51
CA TRP A 75 -26.54 -3.81 -20.28
C TRP A 75 -26.89 -5.27 -19.92
N PRO A 76 -26.66 -6.25 -20.82
CA PRO A 76 -26.93 -7.66 -20.52
C PRO A 76 -26.09 -8.12 -19.32
N ALA A 77 -26.74 -8.80 -18.37
CA ALA A 77 -26.08 -9.31 -17.17
C ALA A 77 -25.32 -10.61 -17.50
N ASP A 78 -24.01 -10.51 -17.71
CA ASP A 78 -23.14 -11.67 -17.88
C ASP A 78 -22.63 -12.16 -16.52
N GLU A 79 -23.39 -13.04 -15.86
CA GLU A 79 -23.04 -13.59 -14.53
C GLU A 79 -21.72 -14.37 -14.52
N GLU A 80 -21.38 -15.04 -15.63
CA GLU A 80 -20.11 -15.77 -15.76
C GLU A 80 -18.89 -14.84 -15.69
N LYS A 81 -18.98 -13.64 -16.29
CA LYS A 81 -17.90 -12.65 -16.26
C LYS A 81 -17.72 -12.05 -14.87
N ILE A 82 -18.82 -11.77 -14.17
CA ILE A 82 -18.79 -11.27 -12.79
C ILE A 82 -18.07 -12.28 -11.89
N LYS A 83 -18.44 -13.55 -11.97
CA LYS A 83 -17.83 -14.61 -11.17
C LYS A 83 -16.35 -14.81 -11.48
N ALA A 84 -15.96 -14.74 -12.76
CA ALA A 84 -14.56 -14.83 -13.16
C ALA A 84 -13.72 -13.67 -12.60
N MET A 85 -14.27 -12.44 -12.62
CA MET A 85 -13.61 -11.26 -12.05
C MET A 85 -13.48 -11.36 -10.52
N GLU A 86 -14.53 -11.78 -9.81
CA GLU A 86 -14.48 -11.94 -8.35
C GLU A 86 -13.42 -12.96 -7.92
N GLN A 87 -13.29 -14.07 -8.65
CA GLN A 87 -12.26 -15.08 -8.38
C GLN A 87 -10.83 -14.55 -8.61
N GLN A 88 -10.65 -13.64 -9.57
CA GLN A 88 -9.36 -13.00 -9.80
C GLN A 88 -9.04 -12.01 -8.65
N GLN A 89 -10.03 -11.23 -8.22
CA GLN A 89 -9.89 -10.30 -7.10
C GLN A 89 -9.61 -11.00 -5.77
N GLU A 90 -10.23 -12.15 -5.51
CA GLU A 90 -10.00 -12.95 -4.30
C GLU A 90 -8.54 -13.42 -4.21
N LYS A 91 -7.96 -13.91 -5.31
CA LYS A 91 -6.55 -14.30 -5.37
C LYS A 91 -5.59 -13.14 -5.16
N GLU A 92 -5.88 -11.99 -5.77
CA GLU A 92 -5.07 -10.78 -5.60
C GLU A 92 -5.14 -10.24 -4.17
N LEU A 93 -6.32 -10.31 -3.54
CA LEU A 93 -6.52 -9.94 -2.14
C LEU A 93 -5.69 -10.85 -1.21
N GLU A 94 -5.74 -12.16 -1.40
CA GLU A 94 -4.93 -13.13 -0.64
C GLU A 94 -3.43 -12.85 -0.78
N GLU A 95 -2.96 -12.49 -1.99
CA GLU A 95 -1.57 -12.12 -2.21
C GLU A 95 -1.18 -10.81 -1.49
N LEU A 96 -2.04 -9.80 -1.54
CA LEU A 96 -1.81 -8.54 -0.83
C LEU A 96 -1.80 -8.75 0.69
N GLU A 97 -2.71 -9.56 1.22
CA GLU A 97 -2.74 -9.93 2.64
C GLU A 97 -1.46 -10.68 3.04
N ARG A 98 -1.02 -11.64 2.24
CA ARG A 98 0.26 -12.35 2.46
C ARG A 98 1.45 -11.38 2.47
N ARG A 99 1.50 -10.44 1.53
CA ARG A 99 2.56 -9.41 1.48
C ARG A 99 2.52 -8.50 2.70
N LEU A 100 1.32 -8.16 3.17
CA LEU A 100 1.12 -7.35 4.37
C LEU A 100 1.60 -8.09 5.61
N THR A 101 1.25 -9.37 5.78
CA THR A 101 1.72 -10.19 6.91
C THR A 101 3.24 -10.36 6.88
N GLU A 102 3.83 -10.64 5.72
CA GLU A 102 5.29 -10.72 5.58
C GLU A 102 5.99 -9.39 5.93
N ALA A 103 5.41 -8.27 5.54
CA ALA A 103 5.94 -6.94 5.87
C ALA A 103 5.81 -6.64 7.36
N GLN A 104 4.70 -7.01 7.99
CA GLN A 104 4.50 -6.86 9.43
C GLN A 104 5.47 -7.75 10.24
N GLU A 105 5.70 -8.99 9.83
CA GLU A 105 6.68 -9.86 10.51
C GLU A 105 8.12 -9.34 10.35
N LYS A 106 8.48 -8.85 9.16
CA LYS A 106 9.83 -8.34 8.89
C LYS A 106 10.12 -6.97 9.51
N TYR A 107 9.13 -6.07 9.54
CA TYR A 107 9.33 -4.67 9.91
C TYR A 107 8.56 -4.24 11.17
N GLY A 108 7.51 -4.96 11.56
CA GLY A 108 6.66 -4.65 12.71
C GLY A 108 7.33 -4.94 14.06
N ASP A 109 8.26 -5.89 14.11
CA ASP A 109 9.00 -6.28 15.32
C ASP A 109 10.45 -5.75 15.34
N THR A 110 10.71 -4.64 14.64
CA THR A 110 12.05 -4.03 14.63
C THR A 110 12.50 -3.57 16.03
N GLU A 111 11.56 -3.18 16.89
CA GLU A 111 11.83 -2.83 18.29
C GLU A 111 12.31 -4.05 19.08
N THR A 112 11.52 -5.12 19.09
CA THR A 112 11.80 -6.34 19.87
C THR A 112 13.11 -6.97 19.41
N HIS A 113 13.33 -7.03 18.09
CA HIS A 113 14.59 -7.50 17.52
C HIS A 113 15.79 -6.62 17.92
N ALA A 114 15.66 -5.29 17.85
CA ALA A 114 16.74 -4.39 18.27
C ALA A 114 17.10 -4.59 19.74
N VAL A 115 16.10 -4.69 20.63
CA VAL A 115 16.32 -4.93 22.07
C VAL A 115 17.05 -6.25 22.31
N GLU A 116 16.69 -7.33 21.59
CA GLU A 116 17.36 -8.64 21.70
C GLU A 116 18.83 -8.61 21.23
N VAL A 117 19.10 -7.94 20.11
CA VAL A 117 20.45 -7.77 19.57
C VAL A 117 21.31 -6.98 20.55
N TYR A 118 20.81 -5.87 21.09
CA TYR A 118 21.53 -5.06 22.08
C TYR A 118 21.73 -5.81 23.41
N LYS A 119 20.76 -6.61 23.88
CA LYS A 119 20.94 -7.49 25.06
C LYS A 119 22.02 -8.54 24.83
N THR A 120 22.11 -9.10 23.62
CA THR A 120 23.17 -10.04 23.25
C THR A 120 24.54 -9.37 23.17
N ALA A 121 24.59 -8.17 22.60
CA ALA A 121 25.81 -7.35 22.53
C ALA A 121 26.30 -6.97 23.94
N TYR A 122 25.38 -6.61 24.84
CA TYR A 122 25.70 -6.31 26.24
C TYR A 122 26.45 -7.46 26.91
N LYS A 123 25.94 -8.70 26.78
CA LYS A 123 26.58 -9.91 27.34
C LYS A 123 27.97 -10.20 26.77
N LYS A 124 28.19 -9.91 25.48
CA LYS A 124 29.47 -10.15 24.80
C LYS A 124 30.49 -9.03 25.02
N SER A 125 30.04 -7.84 25.41
CA SER A 125 30.91 -6.68 25.61
C SER A 125 31.76 -6.82 26.88
N VAL A 126 33.04 -6.47 26.78
CA VAL A 126 34.04 -6.61 27.86
C VAL A 126 34.39 -5.28 28.55
N GLY A 127 34.18 -4.14 27.89
CA GLY A 127 34.49 -2.81 28.42
C GLY A 127 33.29 -2.15 29.10
N VAL A 128 33.51 -1.52 30.26
CA VAL A 128 32.48 -0.78 31.01
C VAL A 128 31.89 0.36 30.17
N GLY A 129 32.72 1.06 29.39
CA GLY A 129 32.25 2.11 28.48
C GLY A 129 31.29 1.58 27.41
N CYS A 130 31.64 0.49 26.72
CA CYS A 130 30.75 -0.13 25.73
C CYS A 130 29.46 -0.65 26.35
N ARG A 131 29.50 -1.17 27.59
CA ARG A 131 28.30 -1.58 28.33
C ARG A 131 27.40 -0.40 28.61
N LEU A 132 27.96 0.71 29.09
CA LEU A 132 27.21 1.93 29.35
C LEU A 132 26.56 2.49 28.08
N ASP A 133 27.30 2.53 26.97
CA ASP A 133 26.76 3.00 25.68
C ASP A 133 25.59 2.13 25.18
N ILE A 134 25.68 0.81 25.34
CA ILE A 134 24.60 -0.13 24.99
C ILE A 134 23.38 0.10 25.90
N THR A 135 23.58 0.25 27.21
CA THR A 135 22.49 0.51 28.17
C THR A 135 21.81 1.85 27.91
N LEU A 136 22.57 2.91 27.59
CA LEU A 136 22.02 4.22 27.20
C LEU A 136 21.25 4.16 25.88
N THR A 137 21.67 3.31 24.95
CA THR A 137 20.95 3.09 23.68
C THR A 137 19.63 2.36 23.91
N LEU A 138 19.62 1.32 24.77
CA LEU A 138 18.38 0.64 25.20
C LEU A 138 17.42 1.60 25.94
N LEU A 139 17.94 2.50 26.77
CA LEU A 139 17.16 3.53 27.44
C LEU A 139 16.50 4.50 26.43
N ARG A 140 17.24 4.92 25.39
CA ARG A 140 16.71 5.78 24.32
C ARG A 140 15.59 5.09 23.54
N ILE A 141 15.76 3.81 23.22
CA ILE A 141 14.71 3.00 22.57
C ILE A 141 13.46 2.98 23.46
N GLY A 142 13.60 2.66 24.75
CA GLY A 142 12.48 2.66 25.70
C GLY A 142 11.77 4.01 25.82
N PHE A 143 12.49 5.14 25.74
CA PHE A 143 11.86 6.47 25.73
C PHE A 143 11.09 6.78 24.45
N VAL A 144 11.57 6.35 23.28
CA VAL A 144 10.88 6.56 21.99
C VAL A 144 9.55 5.81 21.95
N PHE A 145 9.53 4.57 22.46
CA PHE A 145 8.32 3.73 22.47
C PHE A 145 7.48 3.84 23.75
N LYS A 146 7.89 4.69 24.71
CA LYS A 146 7.25 4.87 26.03
C LYS A 146 7.09 3.57 26.83
N ASP A 147 7.97 2.58 26.64
CA ASP A 147 7.97 1.38 27.47
C ASP A 147 8.64 1.64 28.82
N THR A 148 7.81 1.86 29.85
CA THR A 148 8.29 2.12 31.22
C THR A 148 9.01 0.94 31.85
N LYS A 149 8.74 -0.30 31.42
CA LYS A 149 9.37 -1.50 31.99
C LYS A 149 10.82 -1.60 31.52
N LEU A 150 11.03 -1.48 30.21
CA LEU A 150 12.37 -1.50 29.60
C LEU A 150 13.25 -0.37 30.16
N VAL A 151 12.68 0.82 30.40
CA VAL A 151 13.40 1.95 31.00
C VAL A 151 13.84 1.63 32.43
N GLN A 152 12.96 1.08 33.27
CA GLN A 152 13.30 0.76 34.67
C GLN A 152 14.38 -0.32 34.78
N GLU A 153 14.31 -1.37 33.97
CA GLU A 153 15.32 -2.43 33.93
C GLU A 153 16.70 -1.89 33.55
N ASN A 154 16.78 -1.09 32.49
CA ASN A 154 18.05 -0.54 32.03
C ASN A 154 18.57 0.60 32.93
N LEU A 155 17.69 1.32 33.64
CA LEU A 155 18.09 2.30 34.64
C LEU A 155 18.71 1.64 35.88
N ALA A 156 18.29 0.43 36.24
CA ALA A 156 18.92 -0.36 37.30
C ALA A 156 20.32 -0.83 36.86
N ASN A 157 20.44 -1.37 35.65
CA ASN A 157 21.71 -1.80 35.07
C ASN A 157 22.72 -0.66 34.86
N ALA A 158 22.25 0.58 34.70
CA ALA A 158 23.12 1.75 34.57
C ALA A 158 23.61 2.34 35.91
N LYS A 159 23.00 1.92 37.04
CA LYS A 159 23.39 2.37 38.38
C LYS A 159 24.45 1.46 39.02
N GLU A 160 24.55 0.21 38.56
CA GLU A 160 25.65 -0.72 38.90
C GLU A 160 26.92 -0.40 38.10
#